data_AF-A0A356ANP1-F1
#
_entry.id   AF-A0A356ANP1-F1
#
_cell.length_a   1.000
_cell.length_b   1.000
_cell.length_c   1.000
_cell.angle_alpha   90.00
_cell.angle_beta   90.00
_cell.angle_gamma   90.00
#
_symmetry.space_group_name_H-M   'P 1'
#
loop_
_entity.id
_entity.type
_entity.pdbx_description
1 polymer ?
#
loop_
_entity_poly.entity_id
_entity_poly.type
_entity_poly.pdbx_seq_one_letter_code
_entity_poly.pdbx_strand_id
1 'polypeptide(L)'
;EKLQDMEKWMNDAQSSKTSYENQLEQFNTNNKSVIDRYNSLEDAVNDAETEWVKAKYTYESDADIADLRDAYNEAKDVADSYYENTAGTVLTRQKDLENKAAQYTAEYNNYTTAYNNFKETFSDRYQSGDSKLSSNTLSDKVSELEATVKTDQFNLQKAQKTAEISSVDAKTKEKTDLSEAENAQDTYDLTVTQLYQAVDTQQETYDTLQTELDNINSAMNGSGVLVSPCDGVVATVSSSDGASVKADTEMMAVSETGSVSLAVSVSEDDITNVSIGQEASVTLSSYDDETFDALVESITAEPARSGSSSVSYTVTVRLTAANTGTEKIYTGMSGEATLIQKREKDALSIPNRAVSFQNGVSTVLVKTSSGGQEKRTIVTGFSNGTNVAVTSGLQEGDTVLAESGVTAR
;
A
#
# COMPACT_ATOMS: atom_id res chain seq x y z
N GLU A 1 87.49 -7.05 -15.63
CA GLU A 1 86.80 -5.95 -14.93
C GLU A 1 85.32 -5.92 -15.26
N LYS A 2 84.81 -5.22 -16.30
CA LYS A 2 83.35 -5.16 -16.56
C LYS A 2 82.61 -6.50 -16.65
N LEU A 3 83.21 -7.52 -17.29
CA LEU A 3 82.63 -8.87 -17.33
C LEU A 3 82.53 -9.50 -15.92
N GLN A 4 83.53 -9.27 -15.07
CA GLN A 4 83.56 -9.75 -13.67
C GLN A 4 82.55 -8.98 -12.80
N ASP A 5 82.33 -7.69 -13.06
CA ASP A 5 81.31 -6.90 -12.35
C ASP A 5 79.89 -7.36 -12.72
N MET A 6 79.63 -7.63 -14.01
CA MET A 6 78.36 -8.20 -14.47
C MET A 6 78.12 -9.60 -13.91
N GLU A 7 79.16 -10.44 -13.85
CA GLU A 7 79.11 -11.75 -13.21
C GLU A 7 78.77 -11.63 -11.72
N LYS A 8 79.37 -10.66 -11.03
CA LYS A 8 79.05 -10.36 -9.64
C LYS A 8 77.59 -9.94 -9.44
N TRP A 9 77.07 -9.00 -10.24
CA TRP A 9 75.67 -8.58 -10.14
C TRP A 9 74.68 -9.72 -10.42
N MET A 10 74.98 -10.56 -11.41
CA MET A 10 74.21 -11.76 -11.70
C MET A 10 74.19 -12.72 -10.50
N ASN A 11 75.35 -12.97 -9.88
CA ASN A 11 75.47 -13.84 -8.71
C ASN A 11 74.77 -13.25 -7.46
N ASP A 12 74.86 -11.95 -7.25
CA ASP A 12 74.20 -11.24 -6.15
C ASP A 12 72.65 -11.29 -6.30
N ALA A 13 72.15 -11.10 -7.52
CA ALA A 13 70.73 -11.23 -7.84
C ALA A 13 70.24 -12.68 -7.71
N GLN A 14 71.03 -13.67 -8.14
CA GLN A 14 70.71 -15.09 -7.97
C GLN A 14 70.63 -15.48 -6.49
N SER A 15 71.56 -14.99 -5.68
CA SER A 15 71.58 -15.23 -4.24
C SER A 15 70.35 -14.60 -3.55
N SER A 16 69.99 -13.38 -3.95
CA SER A 16 68.81 -12.69 -3.42
C SER A 16 67.51 -13.37 -3.83
N LYS A 17 67.39 -13.78 -5.10
CA LYS A 17 66.27 -14.59 -5.62
C LYS A 17 66.09 -15.85 -4.76
N THR A 18 67.15 -16.65 -4.64
CA THR A 18 67.13 -17.91 -3.89
C THR A 18 66.75 -17.68 -2.42
N SER A 19 67.25 -16.60 -1.80
CA SER A 19 66.92 -16.24 -0.43
C SER A 19 65.43 -15.94 -0.23
N TYR A 20 64.82 -15.15 -1.13
CA TYR A 20 63.39 -14.82 -1.02
C TYR A 20 62.46 -15.97 -1.42
N GLU A 21 62.85 -16.81 -2.37
CA GLU A 21 62.14 -18.06 -2.68
C GLU A 21 62.11 -19.00 -1.46
N ASN A 22 63.24 -19.20 -0.79
CA ASN A 22 63.30 -20.00 0.43
C ASN A 22 62.48 -19.39 1.57
N GLN A 23 62.52 -18.07 1.75
CA GLN A 23 61.70 -17.38 2.74
C GLN A 23 60.20 -17.55 2.47
N LEU A 24 59.78 -17.44 1.20
CA LEU A 24 58.40 -17.65 0.79
C LEU A 24 57.95 -19.08 1.06
N GLU A 25 58.77 -20.08 0.68
CA GLU A 25 58.47 -21.49 0.90
C GLU A 25 58.32 -21.81 2.40
N GLN A 26 59.25 -21.31 3.22
CA GLN A 26 59.19 -21.49 4.66
C GLN A 26 58.00 -20.75 5.28
N PHE A 27 57.69 -19.53 4.81
CA PHE A 27 56.54 -18.76 5.26
C PHE A 27 55.22 -19.49 4.96
N ASN A 28 55.06 -19.99 3.73
CA ASN A 28 53.89 -20.75 3.32
C ASN A 28 53.74 -22.04 4.12
N THR A 29 54.84 -22.72 4.40
CA THR A 29 54.84 -23.93 5.24
C THR A 29 54.38 -23.62 6.66
N ASN A 30 54.93 -22.57 7.28
CA ASN A 30 54.60 -22.19 8.65
C ASN A 30 53.17 -21.70 8.83
N ASN A 31 52.60 -21.08 7.79
CA ASN A 31 51.25 -20.52 7.82
C ASN A 31 50.23 -21.34 7.04
N LYS A 32 50.59 -22.58 6.66
CA LYS A 32 49.78 -23.44 5.80
C LYS A 32 48.35 -23.60 6.33
N SER A 33 48.18 -23.81 7.64
CA SER A 33 46.83 -23.98 8.22
C SER A 33 45.96 -22.73 8.09
N VAL A 34 46.55 -21.54 8.17
CA VAL A 34 45.81 -20.27 8.04
C VAL A 34 45.42 -20.04 6.59
N ILE A 35 46.38 -20.25 5.67
CA ILE A 35 46.17 -20.09 4.23
C ILE A 35 45.13 -21.11 3.73
N ASP A 36 45.30 -22.40 4.07
CA ASP A 36 44.37 -23.46 3.67
C ASP A 36 42.96 -23.23 4.24
N ARG A 37 42.86 -22.73 5.49
CA ARG A 37 41.55 -22.42 6.10
C ARG A 37 40.88 -21.25 5.41
N TYR A 38 41.61 -20.18 5.12
CA TYR A 38 41.06 -19.04 4.39
C TYR A 38 40.59 -19.47 2.99
N ASN A 39 41.41 -20.20 2.24
CA ASN A 39 41.03 -20.71 0.91
C ASN A 39 39.77 -21.60 0.98
N SER A 40 39.67 -22.48 1.98
CA SER A 40 38.48 -23.30 2.16
C SER A 40 37.22 -22.50 2.51
N LEU A 41 37.36 -21.34 3.18
CA LEU A 41 36.22 -20.45 3.46
C LEU A 41 35.82 -19.71 2.19
N GLU A 42 36.78 -19.20 1.41
CA GLU A 42 36.54 -18.61 0.08
C GLU A 42 35.85 -19.60 -0.87
N ASP A 43 36.30 -20.85 -0.91
CA ASP A 43 35.65 -21.90 -1.70
C ASP A 43 34.18 -22.09 -1.26
N ALA A 44 33.91 -22.09 0.04
CA ALA A 44 32.55 -22.20 0.56
C ALA A 44 31.67 -20.98 0.22
N VAL A 45 32.25 -19.77 0.22
CA VAL A 45 31.56 -18.55 -0.26
C VAL A 45 31.20 -18.68 -1.73
N ASN A 46 32.16 -19.08 -2.57
CA ASN A 46 31.96 -19.24 -4.01
C ASN A 46 30.91 -20.33 -4.33
N ASP A 47 30.91 -21.42 -3.58
CA ASP A 47 29.92 -22.49 -3.73
C ASP A 47 28.52 -22.00 -3.35
N ALA A 48 28.38 -21.33 -2.20
CA ALA A 48 27.10 -20.78 -1.74
C ALA A 48 26.57 -19.68 -2.68
N GLU A 49 27.44 -18.80 -3.17
CA GLU A 49 27.09 -17.80 -4.18
C GLU A 49 26.58 -18.45 -5.45
N THR A 50 27.29 -19.49 -5.92
CA THR A 50 26.90 -20.22 -7.13
C THR A 50 25.51 -20.86 -6.99
N GLU A 51 25.20 -21.45 -5.84
CA GLU A 51 23.88 -22.04 -5.57
C GLU A 51 22.78 -20.98 -5.50
N TRP A 52 23.02 -19.89 -4.77
CA TRP A 52 22.09 -18.76 -4.66
C TRP A 52 21.80 -18.12 -6.02
N VAL A 53 22.85 -17.81 -6.80
CA VAL A 53 22.72 -17.21 -8.14
C VAL A 53 21.95 -18.13 -9.08
N LYS A 54 22.25 -19.44 -9.08
CA LYS A 54 21.48 -20.41 -9.89
C LYS A 54 20.00 -20.44 -9.51
N ALA A 55 19.69 -20.42 -8.22
CA ALA A 55 18.31 -20.44 -7.73
C ALA A 55 17.56 -19.15 -8.11
N LYS A 56 18.23 -17.99 -8.07
CA LYS A 56 17.67 -16.70 -8.51
C LYS A 56 17.17 -16.71 -9.95
N TYR A 57 17.77 -17.51 -10.83
CA TYR A 57 17.33 -17.66 -12.23
C TYR A 57 16.32 -18.79 -12.46
N THR A 58 16.00 -19.57 -11.42
CA THR A 58 15.16 -20.77 -11.54
C THR A 58 13.79 -20.60 -10.88
N TYR A 59 13.71 -19.85 -9.78
CA TYR A 59 12.48 -19.67 -8.99
C TYR A 59 11.84 -18.29 -9.26
N GLU A 60 10.52 -18.23 -9.18
CA GLU A 60 9.73 -17.02 -9.51
C GLU A 60 9.61 -16.03 -8.34
N SER A 61 9.94 -16.43 -7.11
CA SER A 61 9.77 -15.63 -5.90
C SER A 61 11.05 -15.54 -5.06
N ASP A 62 11.38 -14.33 -4.59
CA ASP A 62 12.51 -14.08 -3.68
C ASP A 62 12.36 -14.79 -2.32
N ALA A 63 11.13 -15.07 -1.89
CA ALA A 63 10.87 -15.81 -0.66
C ALA A 63 11.36 -17.26 -0.75
N ASP A 64 11.36 -17.85 -1.94
CA ASP A 64 11.74 -19.25 -2.17
C ASP A 64 13.26 -19.46 -2.15
N ILE A 65 14.04 -18.36 -2.24
CA ILE A 65 15.51 -18.39 -2.26
C ILE A 65 16.14 -17.69 -1.04
N ALA A 66 15.33 -17.26 -0.06
CA ALA A 66 15.79 -16.54 1.11
C ALA A 66 16.85 -17.33 1.91
N ASP A 67 16.62 -18.63 2.12
CA ASP A 67 17.55 -19.50 2.83
C ASP A 67 18.92 -19.62 2.13
N LEU A 68 18.95 -19.62 0.78
CA LEU A 68 20.19 -19.68 0.01
C LEU A 68 20.96 -18.36 0.07
N ARG A 69 20.25 -17.23 0.01
CA ARG A 69 20.86 -15.91 0.20
C ARG A 69 21.46 -15.77 1.59
N ASP A 70 20.73 -16.20 2.60
CA ASP A 70 21.16 -16.12 3.99
C ASP A 70 22.38 -17.05 4.23
N ALA A 71 22.41 -18.23 3.61
CA ALA A 71 23.58 -19.11 3.63
C ALA A 71 24.83 -18.50 2.96
N TYR A 72 24.66 -17.81 1.81
CA TYR A 72 25.76 -17.06 1.18
C TYR A 72 26.29 -15.95 2.08
N ASN A 73 25.39 -15.14 2.66
CA ASN A 73 25.78 -14.06 3.56
C ASN A 73 26.50 -14.59 4.81
N GLU A 74 26.02 -15.68 5.41
CA GLU A 74 26.68 -16.31 6.56
C GLU A 74 28.08 -16.84 6.19
N ALA A 75 28.22 -17.50 5.05
CA ALA A 75 29.53 -17.96 4.57
C ALA A 75 30.50 -16.79 4.37
N LYS A 76 30.02 -15.70 3.78
CA LYS A 76 30.80 -14.48 3.55
C LYS A 76 31.23 -13.81 4.86
N ASP A 77 30.30 -13.62 5.80
CA ASP A 77 30.59 -13.03 7.11
C ASP A 77 31.66 -13.84 7.87
N VAL A 78 31.63 -15.17 7.77
CA VAL A 78 32.64 -16.04 8.37
C VAL A 78 34.01 -15.89 7.68
N ALA A 79 34.04 -15.82 6.35
CA ALA A 79 35.28 -15.64 5.58
C ALA A 79 35.91 -14.26 5.87
N ASP A 80 35.12 -13.20 5.83
CA ASP A 80 35.54 -11.82 6.10
C ASP A 80 36.06 -11.70 7.54
N SER A 81 35.32 -12.23 8.52
CA SER A 81 35.76 -12.24 9.92
C SER A 81 37.08 -13.00 10.10
N TYR A 82 37.25 -14.14 9.43
CA TYR A 82 38.51 -14.90 9.49
C TYR A 82 39.67 -14.14 8.84
N TYR A 83 39.43 -13.46 7.72
CA TYR A 83 40.41 -12.63 7.06
C TYR A 83 40.84 -11.46 7.95
N GLU A 84 39.91 -10.67 8.47
CA GLU A 84 40.20 -9.51 9.30
C GLU A 84 40.96 -9.88 10.58
N ASN A 85 40.55 -10.96 11.24
CA ASN A 85 41.09 -11.32 12.55
C ASN A 85 42.32 -12.24 12.49
N THR A 86 42.50 -13.00 11.41
CA THR A 86 43.55 -14.05 11.35
C THR A 86 44.36 -13.99 10.05
N ALA A 87 43.72 -14.15 8.88
CA ALA A 87 44.45 -14.43 7.65
C ALA A 87 45.07 -13.19 6.98
N GLY A 88 44.52 -11.99 7.17
CA GLY A 88 44.89 -10.81 6.41
C GLY A 88 46.36 -10.42 6.55
N THR A 89 46.91 -10.48 7.77
CA THR A 89 48.35 -10.18 8.00
C THR A 89 49.26 -11.23 7.39
N VAL A 90 48.85 -12.50 7.43
CA VAL A 90 49.58 -13.64 6.85
C VAL A 90 49.61 -13.51 5.33
N LEU A 91 48.46 -13.30 4.70
CA LEU A 91 48.33 -13.20 3.25
C LEU A 91 49.06 -11.95 2.70
N THR A 92 49.00 -10.83 3.42
CA THR A 92 49.78 -9.63 3.09
C THR A 92 51.28 -9.94 3.06
N ARG A 93 51.79 -10.63 4.09
CA ARG A 93 53.21 -10.96 4.19
C ARG A 93 53.65 -11.99 3.15
N GLN A 94 52.79 -12.97 2.86
CA GLN A 94 52.99 -13.91 1.76
C GLN A 94 53.17 -13.16 0.44
N LYS A 95 52.26 -12.21 0.16
CA LYS A 95 52.29 -11.43 -1.09
C LYS A 95 53.55 -10.59 -1.23
N ASP A 96 54.04 -10.01 -0.14
CA ASP A 96 55.30 -9.27 -0.14
C ASP A 96 56.50 -10.16 -0.49
N LEU A 97 56.53 -11.39 0.02
CA LEU A 97 57.59 -12.36 -0.28
C LEU A 97 57.52 -12.83 -1.75
N GLU A 98 56.31 -13.09 -2.27
CA GLU A 98 56.08 -13.37 -3.71
C GLU A 98 56.61 -12.25 -4.60
N ASN A 99 56.26 -10.99 -4.29
CA ASN A 99 56.70 -9.83 -5.04
C ASN A 99 58.22 -9.68 -5.02
N LYS A 100 58.87 -9.94 -3.88
CA LYS A 100 60.34 -9.90 -3.77
C LYS A 100 61.02 -11.01 -4.55
N ALA A 101 60.50 -12.24 -4.50
CA ALA A 101 61.01 -13.35 -5.30
C ALA A 101 60.89 -13.06 -6.81
N ALA A 102 59.75 -12.50 -7.25
CA ALA A 102 59.53 -12.09 -8.63
C ALA A 102 60.49 -10.97 -9.08
N GLN A 103 60.70 -9.94 -8.24
CA GLN A 103 61.65 -8.85 -8.50
C GLN A 103 63.06 -9.39 -8.79
N TYR A 104 63.60 -10.20 -7.88
CA TYR A 104 64.97 -10.72 -8.03
C TYR A 104 65.10 -11.76 -9.13
N THR A 105 64.00 -12.44 -9.50
CA THR A 105 63.96 -13.28 -10.70
C THR A 105 64.14 -12.47 -11.98
N ALA A 106 63.44 -11.33 -12.09
CA ALA A 106 63.58 -10.44 -13.22
C ALA A 106 64.98 -9.80 -13.30
N GLU A 107 65.53 -9.34 -12.15
CA GLU A 107 66.90 -8.81 -12.08
C GLU A 107 67.93 -9.84 -12.51
N TYR A 108 67.84 -11.08 -12.02
CA TYR A 108 68.72 -12.17 -12.43
C TYR A 108 68.66 -12.43 -13.94
N ASN A 109 67.47 -12.50 -14.52
CA ASN A 109 67.31 -12.72 -15.96
C ASN A 109 67.91 -11.57 -16.80
N ASN A 110 67.72 -10.32 -16.35
CA ASN A 110 68.29 -9.14 -16.99
C ASN A 110 69.83 -9.14 -16.93
N TYR A 111 70.41 -9.39 -15.75
CA TYR A 111 71.87 -9.45 -15.60
C TYR A 111 72.48 -10.61 -16.37
N THR A 112 71.81 -11.77 -16.39
CA THR A 112 72.22 -12.93 -17.20
C THR A 112 72.24 -12.58 -18.69
N THR A 113 71.20 -11.91 -19.18
CA THR A 113 71.11 -11.47 -20.58
C THR A 113 72.22 -10.46 -20.91
N ALA A 114 72.42 -9.46 -20.05
CA ALA A 114 73.46 -8.45 -20.23
C ALA A 114 74.87 -9.05 -20.22
N TYR A 115 75.13 -9.98 -19.28
CA TYR A 115 76.39 -10.72 -19.18
C TYR A 115 76.68 -11.52 -20.45
N ASN A 116 75.69 -12.28 -20.94
CA ASN A 116 75.83 -13.10 -22.14
C ASN A 116 76.07 -12.25 -23.40
N ASN A 117 75.30 -11.17 -23.59
CA ASN A 117 75.48 -10.25 -24.72
C ASN A 117 76.85 -9.57 -24.69
N PHE A 118 77.32 -9.15 -23.51
CA PHE A 118 78.64 -8.52 -23.37
C PHE A 118 79.76 -9.54 -23.63
N LYS A 119 79.63 -10.77 -23.14
CA LYS A 119 80.58 -11.87 -23.38
C LYS A 119 80.70 -12.21 -24.86
N GLU A 120 79.58 -12.29 -25.57
CA GLU A 120 79.51 -12.54 -27.01
C GLU A 120 80.17 -11.39 -27.80
N THR A 121 79.77 -10.14 -27.53
CA THR A 121 80.35 -8.95 -28.16
C THR A 121 81.85 -8.79 -27.88
N PHE A 122 82.30 -9.14 -26.67
CA PHE A 122 83.72 -9.09 -26.29
C PHE A 122 84.53 -10.15 -27.03
N SER A 123 83.98 -11.37 -27.16
CA SER A 123 84.60 -12.45 -27.94
C SER A 123 84.78 -12.07 -29.40
N ASP A 124 83.75 -11.47 -30.02
CA ASP A 124 83.79 -11.04 -31.42
C ASP A 124 84.81 -9.93 -31.66
N ARG A 125 84.91 -8.96 -30.73
CA ARG A 125 85.74 -7.76 -30.88
C ARG A 125 87.23 -8.00 -30.60
N TYR A 126 87.59 -9.02 -29.83
CA TYR A 126 88.99 -9.34 -29.49
C TYR A 126 89.59 -10.51 -30.28
N GLN A 127 88.77 -11.34 -30.96
CA GLN A 127 89.28 -12.32 -31.93
C GLN A 127 89.51 -11.71 -33.31
N SER A 128 88.83 -10.61 -33.68
CA SER A 128 89.17 -9.81 -34.85
C SER A 128 90.31 -8.85 -34.52
N GLY A 129 91.55 -9.30 -34.67
CA GLY A 129 92.72 -8.49 -34.37
C GLY A 129 92.86 -7.26 -35.28
N ASP A 130 92.89 -6.05 -34.69
CA ASP A 130 93.72 -4.96 -35.21
C ASP A 130 94.02 -3.87 -34.14
N SER A 131 95.30 -3.49 -34.13
CA SER A 131 96.00 -2.27 -33.69
C SER A 131 95.50 -1.35 -32.55
N LYS A 132 96.37 -1.25 -31.52
CA LYS A 132 96.81 -0.03 -30.78
C LYS A 132 95.79 1.12 -30.63
N LEU A 133 95.04 1.12 -29.52
CA LEU A 133 94.34 2.31 -29.03
C LEU A 133 95.33 3.28 -28.35
N SER A 134 95.40 4.51 -28.87
CA SER A 134 96.16 5.63 -28.31
C SER A 134 95.52 6.17 -27.02
N SER A 135 96.34 6.67 -26.08
CA SER A 135 95.92 7.13 -24.75
C SER A 135 94.82 8.22 -24.75
N ASN A 136 94.70 9.02 -25.83
CA ASN A 136 93.61 9.99 -25.98
C ASN A 136 92.27 9.31 -26.28
N THR A 137 92.28 8.22 -27.04
CA THR A 137 91.08 7.41 -27.33
C THR A 137 90.56 6.70 -26.08
N LEU A 138 91.44 6.39 -25.12
CA LEU A 138 91.08 5.81 -23.83
C LEU A 138 90.38 6.84 -22.93
N SER A 139 90.86 8.08 -22.91
CA SER A 139 90.23 9.19 -22.15
C SER A 139 88.86 9.56 -22.70
N ASP A 140 88.70 9.62 -24.02
CA ASP A 140 87.40 9.86 -24.64
C ASP A 140 86.41 8.71 -24.36
N LYS A 141 86.90 7.45 -24.38
CA LYS A 141 86.10 6.29 -23.98
C LYS A 141 85.72 6.29 -22.50
N VAL A 142 86.61 6.74 -21.60
CA VAL A 142 86.28 6.83 -20.17
C VAL A 142 85.17 7.86 -19.94
N SER A 143 85.25 9.04 -20.56
CA SER A 143 84.17 10.05 -20.50
C SER A 143 82.85 9.54 -21.09
N GLU A 144 82.89 8.82 -22.20
CA GLU A 144 81.72 8.19 -22.82
C GLU A 144 81.11 7.11 -21.91
N LEU A 145 81.95 6.31 -21.25
CA LEU A 145 81.52 5.29 -20.30
C LEU A 145 80.98 5.87 -18.99
N GLU A 146 81.55 6.98 -18.49
CA GLU A 146 81.01 7.69 -17.33
C GLU A 146 79.64 8.31 -17.64
N ALA A 147 79.47 8.87 -18.84
CA ALA A 147 78.16 9.32 -19.32
C ALA A 147 77.16 8.15 -19.41
N THR A 148 77.60 7.01 -19.92
CA THR A 148 76.78 5.79 -20.02
C THR A 148 76.37 5.26 -18.64
N VAL A 149 77.29 5.19 -17.68
CA VAL A 149 77.00 4.76 -16.29
C VAL A 149 75.98 5.70 -15.64
N LYS A 150 76.09 7.02 -15.86
CA LYS A 150 75.11 7.99 -15.38
C LYS A 150 73.72 7.77 -16.00
N THR A 151 73.67 7.49 -17.30
CA THR A 151 72.43 7.16 -18.01
C THR A 151 71.82 5.87 -17.50
N ASP A 152 72.62 4.84 -17.25
CA ASP A 152 72.15 3.55 -16.75
C ASP A 152 71.65 3.64 -15.30
N GLN A 153 72.32 4.42 -14.44
CA GLN A 153 71.84 4.72 -13.08
C GLN A 153 70.51 5.48 -13.09
N PHE A 154 70.35 6.44 -14.02
CA PHE A 154 69.09 7.15 -14.22
C PHE A 154 67.98 6.22 -14.73
N ASN A 155 68.31 5.33 -15.68
CA ASN A 155 67.37 4.33 -16.18
C ASN A 155 66.99 3.29 -15.12
N LEU A 156 67.92 2.90 -14.25
CA LEU A 156 67.65 2.01 -13.10
C LEU A 156 66.73 2.69 -12.08
N GLN A 157 67.00 3.94 -11.70
CA GLN A 157 66.08 4.70 -10.83
C GLN A 157 64.71 4.88 -11.46
N LYS A 158 64.66 5.16 -12.77
CA LYS A 158 63.42 5.25 -13.53
C LYS A 158 62.68 3.92 -13.52
N ALA A 159 63.36 2.80 -13.78
CA ALA A 159 62.76 1.47 -13.75
C ALA A 159 62.27 1.07 -12.35
N GLN A 160 63.02 1.39 -11.29
CA GLN A 160 62.62 1.18 -9.90
C GLN A 160 61.38 2.00 -9.54
N LYS A 161 61.34 3.29 -9.91
CA LYS A 161 60.16 4.14 -9.72
C LYS A 161 58.99 3.70 -10.58
N THR A 162 59.21 3.27 -11.82
CA THR A 162 58.18 2.71 -12.68
C THR A 162 57.61 1.41 -12.10
N ALA A 163 58.42 0.51 -11.55
CA ALA A 163 57.93 -0.71 -10.89
C ALA A 163 57.16 -0.42 -9.60
N GLU A 164 57.63 0.55 -8.79
CA GLU A 164 56.93 1.03 -7.59
C GLU A 164 55.56 1.64 -7.96
N ILE A 165 55.54 2.49 -8.98
CA ILE A 165 54.32 3.08 -9.56
C ILE A 165 53.43 1.99 -10.16
N SER A 166 53.93 1.02 -10.92
CA SER A 166 53.12 -0.06 -11.50
C SER A 166 52.47 -0.96 -10.44
N SER A 167 53.12 -1.19 -9.29
CA SER A 167 52.50 -1.95 -8.19
C SER A 167 51.40 -1.18 -7.47
N VAL A 168 51.57 0.14 -7.33
CA VAL A 168 50.58 1.05 -6.74
C VAL A 168 49.44 1.29 -7.72
N ASP A 169 49.73 1.49 -8.99
CA ASP A 169 48.78 1.65 -10.09
C ASP A 169 47.99 0.37 -10.28
N ALA A 170 48.60 -0.82 -10.19
CA ALA A 170 47.88 -2.09 -10.26
C ALA A 170 46.94 -2.28 -9.06
N LYS A 171 47.38 -1.98 -7.83
CA LYS A 171 46.51 -2.01 -6.63
C LYS A 171 45.42 -0.95 -6.66
N THR A 172 45.71 0.22 -7.20
CA THR A 172 44.74 1.32 -7.36
C THR A 172 43.75 0.99 -8.47
N LYS A 173 44.20 0.37 -9.57
CA LYS A 173 43.36 -0.14 -10.66
C LYS A 173 42.47 -1.27 -10.14
N GLU A 174 43.01 -2.25 -9.42
CA GLU A 174 42.25 -3.33 -8.80
C GLU A 174 41.19 -2.78 -7.82
N LYS A 175 41.56 -1.85 -6.93
CA LYS A 175 40.61 -1.20 -6.02
C LYS A 175 39.56 -0.36 -6.75
N THR A 176 39.94 0.33 -7.82
CA THR A 176 39.01 1.09 -8.66
C THR A 176 38.07 0.15 -9.40
N ASP A 177 38.58 -0.93 -9.98
CA ASP A 177 37.80 -1.92 -10.73
C ASP A 177 36.84 -2.69 -9.79
N LEU A 178 37.27 -3.01 -8.56
CA LEU A 178 36.41 -3.54 -7.50
C LEU A 178 35.31 -2.56 -7.11
N SER A 179 35.67 -1.29 -6.87
CA SER A 179 34.67 -0.26 -6.53
C SER A 179 33.72 0.02 -7.70
N GLU A 180 34.19 -0.03 -8.95
CA GLU A 180 33.36 0.07 -10.15
C GLU A 180 32.42 -1.14 -10.27
N ALA A 181 32.90 -2.35 -9.94
CA ALA A 181 32.08 -3.56 -9.92
C ALA A 181 31.02 -3.53 -8.80
N GLU A 182 31.38 -3.12 -7.58
CA GLU A 182 30.44 -2.91 -6.46
C GLU A 182 29.38 -1.87 -6.82
N ASN A 183 29.79 -0.72 -7.36
CA ASN A 183 28.83 0.31 -7.81
C ASN A 183 27.93 -0.20 -8.94
N ALA A 184 28.44 -1.03 -9.85
CA ALA A 184 27.65 -1.64 -10.92
C ALA A 184 26.65 -2.67 -10.36
N GLN A 185 27.05 -3.43 -9.33
CA GLN A 185 26.18 -4.36 -8.61
C GLN A 185 25.08 -3.62 -7.86
N ASP A 186 25.41 -2.59 -7.09
CA ASP A 186 24.44 -1.75 -6.38
C ASP A 186 23.46 -1.09 -7.36
N THR A 187 23.97 -0.62 -8.51
CA THR A 187 23.12 -0.05 -9.57
C THR A 187 22.20 -1.10 -10.16
N TYR A 188 22.70 -2.33 -10.40
CA TYR A 188 21.90 -3.44 -10.90
C TYR A 188 20.80 -3.82 -9.90
N ASP A 189 21.14 -4.00 -8.62
CA ASP A 189 20.19 -4.38 -7.57
C ASP A 189 19.12 -3.29 -7.35
N LEU A 190 19.53 -2.01 -7.38
CA LEU A 190 18.59 -0.89 -7.35
C LEU A 190 17.66 -0.89 -8.57
N THR A 191 18.19 -1.14 -9.76
CA THR A 191 17.41 -1.18 -11.01
C THR A 191 16.41 -2.33 -11.00
N VAL A 192 16.85 -3.52 -10.58
CA VAL A 192 15.98 -4.70 -10.44
C VAL A 192 14.86 -4.42 -9.43
N THR A 193 15.19 -3.83 -8.27
CA THR A 193 14.20 -3.44 -7.26
C THR A 193 13.17 -2.45 -7.80
N GLN A 194 13.62 -1.43 -8.56
CA GLN A 194 12.73 -0.45 -9.18
C GLN A 194 11.83 -1.09 -10.24
N LEU A 195 12.34 -2.03 -11.03
CA LEU A 195 11.55 -2.77 -12.01
C LEU A 195 10.50 -3.66 -11.34
N TYR A 196 10.84 -4.36 -10.26
CA TYR A 196 9.87 -5.15 -9.50
C TYR A 196 8.75 -4.27 -8.93
N GLN A 197 9.10 -3.15 -8.29
CA GLN A 197 8.08 -2.21 -7.78
C GLN A 197 7.18 -1.66 -8.89
N ALA A 198 7.74 -1.38 -10.07
CA ALA A 198 6.97 -0.91 -11.22
C ALA A 198 6.01 -1.99 -11.75
N VAL A 199 6.45 -3.25 -11.79
CA VAL A 199 5.61 -4.39 -12.18
C VAL A 199 4.48 -4.60 -11.17
N ASP A 200 4.77 -4.60 -9.86
CA ASP A 200 3.77 -4.75 -8.80
C ASP A 200 2.71 -3.66 -8.87
N THR A 201 3.13 -2.40 -8.98
CA THR A 201 2.21 -1.25 -9.11
C THR A 201 1.31 -1.40 -10.34
N GLN A 202 1.88 -1.88 -11.45
CA GLN A 202 1.13 -2.09 -12.68
C GLN A 202 0.16 -3.27 -12.59
N GLN A 203 0.51 -4.31 -11.83
CA GLN A 203 -0.34 -5.46 -11.55
C GLN A 203 -1.53 -5.05 -10.67
N GLU A 204 -1.32 -4.28 -9.60
CA GLU A 204 -2.41 -3.75 -8.77
C GLU A 204 -3.37 -2.88 -9.60
N THR A 205 -2.82 -2.06 -10.50
CA THR A 205 -3.62 -1.24 -11.43
C THR A 205 -4.44 -2.12 -12.37
N TYR A 206 -3.84 -3.19 -12.91
CA TYR A 206 -4.53 -4.15 -13.77
C TYR A 206 -5.67 -4.86 -13.02
N ASP A 207 -5.42 -5.35 -11.80
CA ASP A 207 -6.42 -6.05 -10.98
C ASP A 207 -7.59 -5.12 -10.60
N THR A 208 -7.29 -3.85 -10.32
CA THR A 208 -8.30 -2.82 -10.08
C THR A 208 -9.16 -2.60 -11.32
N LEU A 209 -8.55 -2.40 -12.49
CA LEU A 209 -9.26 -2.21 -13.76
C LEU A 209 -10.08 -3.44 -14.14
N GLN A 210 -9.58 -4.64 -13.86
CA GLN A 210 -10.29 -5.90 -14.10
C GLN A 210 -11.53 -5.99 -13.21
N THR A 211 -11.41 -5.61 -11.93
CA THR A 211 -12.55 -5.53 -11.00
C THR A 211 -13.58 -4.50 -11.45
N GLU A 212 -13.15 -3.31 -11.87
CA GLU A 212 -14.03 -2.29 -12.42
C GLU A 212 -14.77 -2.79 -13.67
N LEU A 213 -14.05 -3.48 -14.57
CA LEU A 213 -14.63 -4.08 -15.77
C LEU A 213 -15.66 -5.16 -15.43
N ASP A 214 -15.37 -6.03 -14.46
CA ASP A 214 -16.27 -7.08 -14.00
C ASP A 214 -17.53 -6.50 -13.34
N ASN A 215 -17.40 -5.42 -12.57
CA ASN A 215 -18.52 -4.67 -12.00
C ASN A 215 -19.41 -4.07 -13.10
N ILE A 216 -18.79 -3.44 -14.10
CA ILE A 216 -19.49 -2.87 -15.27
C ILE A 216 -20.22 -3.99 -16.04
N ASN A 217 -19.55 -5.10 -16.33
CA ASN A 217 -20.13 -6.24 -17.05
C ASN A 217 -21.30 -6.87 -16.29
N SER A 218 -21.16 -7.01 -14.97
CA SER A 218 -22.21 -7.53 -14.09
C SER A 218 -23.42 -6.61 -14.07
N ALA A 219 -23.20 -5.29 -13.91
CA ALA A 219 -24.27 -4.30 -13.94
C ALA A 219 -25.02 -4.27 -15.29
N MET A 220 -24.32 -4.52 -16.40
CA MET A 220 -24.91 -4.56 -17.74
C MET A 220 -25.43 -5.94 -18.17
N ASN A 221 -25.37 -6.96 -17.30
CA ASN A 221 -25.68 -8.36 -17.60
C ASN A 221 -24.99 -8.88 -18.89
N GLY A 222 -23.79 -8.36 -19.21
CA GLY A 222 -23.04 -8.69 -20.43
C GLY A 222 -23.67 -8.24 -21.76
N SER A 223 -24.84 -7.58 -21.75
CA SER A 223 -25.54 -7.14 -22.97
C SER A 223 -25.29 -5.67 -23.33
N GLY A 224 -24.53 -4.93 -22.52
CA GLY A 224 -24.35 -3.49 -22.69
C GLY A 224 -25.62 -2.67 -22.39
N VAL A 225 -26.57 -3.27 -21.68
CA VAL A 225 -27.87 -2.67 -21.35
C VAL A 225 -28.03 -2.67 -19.84
N LEU A 226 -28.16 -1.48 -19.26
CA LEU A 226 -28.57 -1.30 -17.86
C LEU A 226 -30.09 -1.42 -17.77
N VAL A 227 -30.56 -2.30 -16.89
CA VAL A 227 -31.98 -2.53 -16.64
C VAL A 227 -32.33 -1.98 -15.26
N SER A 228 -33.50 -1.36 -15.12
CA SER A 228 -33.98 -0.89 -13.82
C SER A 228 -34.10 -2.08 -12.85
N PRO A 229 -33.61 -1.96 -11.59
CA PRO A 229 -33.74 -3.03 -10.61
C PRO A 229 -35.17 -3.20 -10.08
N CYS A 230 -36.05 -2.23 -10.31
CA CYS A 230 -37.44 -2.23 -9.90
C CYS A 230 -38.36 -1.56 -10.94
N ASP A 231 -39.65 -1.86 -10.86
CA ASP A 231 -40.69 -1.13 -11.58
C ASP A 231 -40.93 0.22 -10.91
N GLY A 232 -41.10 1.30 -11.70
CA GLY A 232 -41.28 2.63 -11.12
C GLY A 232 -41.28 3.76 -12.14
N VAL A 233 -41.16 4.99 -11.65
CA VAL A 233 -41.05 6.23 -12.43
C VAL A 233 -39.63 6.76 -12.33
N VAL A 234 -39.03 7.12 -13.46
CA VAL A 234 -37.72 7.76 -13.50
C VAL A 234 -37.83 9.15 -12.87
N ALA A 235 -37.19 9.34 -11.73
CA ALA A 235 -37.20 10.59 -10.96
C ALA A 235 -36.15 11.58 -11.49
N THR A 236 -34.96 11.09 -11.79
CA THR A 236 -33.85 11.89 -12.33
C THR A 236 -33.07 11.11 -13.38
N VAL A 237 -32.51 11.86 -14.34
CA VAL A 237 -31.53 11.36 -15.31
C VAL A 237 -30.32 12.27 -15.20
N SER A 238 -29.22 11.73 -14.69
CA SER A 238 -27.99 12.47 -14.37
C SER A 238 -26.94 12.35 -15.48
N SER A 239 -27.12 11.43 -16.43
CA SER A 239 -26.22 11.22 -17.57
C SER A 239 -26.86 11.62 -18.89
N SER A 240 -26.07 12.20 -19.79
CA SER A 240 -26.51 12.60 -21.15
C SER A 240 -26.09 11.57 -22.20
N ASP A 241 -26.78 11.55 -23.33
CA ASP A 241 -26.38 10.73 -24.47
C ASP A 241 -24.94 11.04 -24.91
N GLY A 242 -24.18 9.99 -25.22
CA GLY A 242 -22.75 10.07 -25.56
C GLY A 242 -21.80 10.41 -24.40
N ALA A 243 -22.28 10.56 -23.17
CA ALA A 243 -21.41 10.80 -22.01
C ALA A 243 -20.59 9.55 -21.65
N SER A 244 -19.33 9.78 -21.27
CA SER A 244 -18.51 8.74 -20.66
C SER A 244 -18.82 8.68 -19.16
N VAL A 245 -19.08 7.47 -18.67
CA VAL A 245 -19.49 7.18 -17.30
C VAL A 245 -18.53 6.19 -16.68
N LYS A 246 -18.18 6.40 -15.41
CA LYS A 246 -17.33 5.47 -14.66
C LYS A 246 -18.19 4.47 -13.90
N ALA A 247 -17.58 3.38 -13.44
CA ALA A 247 -18.20 2.51 -12.44
C ALA A 247 -18.70 3.34 -11.23
N ASP A 248 -19.78 2.88 -10.61
CA ASP A 248 -20.43 3.50 -9.44
C ASP A 248 -20.96 4.93 -9.63
N THR A 249 -21.00 5.45 -10.86
CA THR A 249 -21.62 6.75 -11.14
C THR A 249 -23.13 6.60 -11.26
N GLU A 250 -23.89 7.36 -10.46
CA GLU A 250 -25.35 7.41 -10.55
C GLU A 250 -25.78 7.98 -11.90
N MET A 251 -26.44 7.16 -12.73
CA MET A 251 -26.96 7.60 -14.04
C MET A 251 -28.43 8.01 -14.00
N MET A 252 -29.23 7.31 -13.20
CA MET A 252 -30.67 7.49 -13.11
C MET A 252 -31.16 7.09 -11.72
N ALA A 253 -32.14 7.83 -11.18
CA ALA A 253 -32.90 7.40 -10.01
C ALA A 253 -34.30 6.96 -10.43
N VAL A 254 -34.73 5.78 -9.99
CA VAL A 254 -36.07 5.25 -10.21
C VAL A 254 -36.82 5.22 -8.89
N SER A 255 -37.98 5.87 -8.85
CA SER A 255 -38.88 5.85 -7.71
C SER A 255 -39.90 4.74 -7.90
N GLU A 256 -39.89 3.76 -7.01
CA GLU A 256 -40.88 2.68 -6.99
C GLU A 256 -42.29 3.26 -6.83
N THR A 257 -43.22 2.81 -7.67
CA THR A 257 -44.63 3.23 -7.61
C THR A 257 -45.43 2.28 -6.75
N GLY A 258 -46.25 2.81 -5.84
CA GLY A 258 -47.18 2.02 -5.00
C GLY A 258 -46.83 1.92 -3.52
N SER A 259 -45.72 2.52 -3.10
CA SER A 259 -45.30 2.59 -1.69
C SER A 259 -45.04 4.04 -1.28
N VAL A 260 -46.11 4.76 -0.92
CA VAL A 260 -45.98 6.13 -0.40
C VAL A 260 -45.92 6.09 1.12
N SER A 261 -44.90 6.73 1.69
CA SER A 261 -44.72 6.88 3.13
C SER A 261 -44.45 8.33 3.51
N LEU A 262 -44.95 8.74 4.67
CA LEU A 262 -44.70 10.05 5.26
C LEU A 262 -43.95 9.88 6.58
N ALA A 263 -42.84 10.58 6.73
CA ALA A 263 -42.12 10.68 8.00
C ALA A 263 -42.73 11.82 8.83
N VAL A 264 -43.20 11.48 10.04
CA VAL A 264 -43.90 12.39 10.94
C VAL A 264 -43.08 12.55 12.22
N SER A 265 -42.93 13.79 12.68
CA SER A 265 -42.25 14.09 13.95
C SER A 265 -43.27 14.04 15.09
N VAL A 266 -43.07 13.15 16.05
CA VAL A 266 -43.95 12.97 17.23
C VAL A 266 -43.18 13.32 18.50
N SER A 267 -43.81 14.04 19.42
CA SER A 267 -43.19 14.46 20.68
C SER A 267 -42.84 13.27 21.59
N GLU A 268 -41.87 13.44 22.49
CA GLU A 268 -41.56 12.43 23.52
C GLU A 268 -42.75 12.11 24.44
N ASP A 269 -43.63 13.08 24.69
CA ASP A 269 -44.82 12.86 25.53
C ASP A 269 -45.85 11.96 24.82
N ASP A 270 -46.02 12.14 23.50
CA ASP A 270 -47.06 11.45 22.73
C ASP A 270 -46.60 10.10 22.15
N ILE A 271 -45.30 9.90 21.91
CA ILE A 271 -44.77 8.70 21.24
C ILE A 271 -45.10 7.41 21.99
N THR A 272 -45.26 7.48 23.31
CA THR A 272 -45.63 6.34 24.17
C THR A 272 -47.01 5.76 23.84
N ASN A 273 -47.88 6.54 23.19
CA ASN A 273 -49.22 6.11 22.77
C ASN A 273 -49.28 5.68 21.30
N VAL A 274 -48.15 5.68 20.59
CA VAL A 274 -48.07 5.28 19.17
C VAL A 274 -47.60 3.84 19.06
N SER A 275 -48.21 3.05 18.17
CA SER A 275 -47.85 1.64 17.95
C SER A 275 -47.75 1.31 16.47
N ILE A 276 -46.84 0.39 16.12
CA ILE A 276 -46.75 -0.16 14.77
C ILE A 276 -48.07 -0.85 14.41
N GLY A 277 -48.58 -0.59 13.19
CA GLY A 277 -49.87 -1.06 12.70
C GLY A 277 -51.07 -0.19 13.11
N GLN A 278 -50.86 0.90 13.86
CA GLN A 278 -51.93 1.82 14.22
C GLN A 278 -52.49 2.54 12.98
N GLU A 279 -53.82 2.67 12.92
CA GLU A 279 -54.50 3.41 11.85
C GLU A 279 -54.12 4.89 11.88
N ALA A 280 -53.84 5.45 10.70
CA ALA A 280 -53.52 6.85 10.51
C ALA A 280 -54.26 7.39 9.28
N SER A 281 -54.39 8.70 9.21
CA SER A 281 -55.02 9.42 8.12
C SER A 281 -54.06 10.51 7.66
N VAL A 282 -53.66 10.51 6.40
CA VAL A 282 -52.68 11.45 5.86
C VAL A 282 -53.37 12.46 4.94
N THR A 283 -53.06 13.74 5.10
CA THR A 283 -53.43 14.82 4.19
C THR A 283 -52.15 15.45 3.64
N LEU A 284 -52.13 15.79 2.36
CA LEU A 284 -50.96 16.40 1.71
C LEU A 284 -51.24 17.87 1.44
N SER A 285 -50.27 18.76 1.67
CA SER A 285 -50.45 20.20 1.48
C SER A 285 -50.75 20.60 0.04
N SER A 286 -50.48 19.72 -0.93
CA SER A 286 -50.73 19.94 -2.36
C SER A 286 -52.05 19.35 -2.86
N TYR A 287 -52.81 18.67 -1.99
CA TYR A 287 -54.08 18.02 -2.30
C TYR A 287 -55.16 18.53 -1.35
N ASP A 288 -55.91 19.55 -1.78
CA ASP A 288 -56.99 20.12 -0.98
C ASP A 288 -58.11 19.08 -0.80
N ASP A 289 -58.53 18.89 0.45
CA ASP A 289 -59.64 18.01 0.87
C ASP A 289 -59.50 16.50 0.57
N GLU A 290 -58.34 16.02 0.11
CA GLU A 290 -58.08 14.58 -0.03
C GLU A 290 -57.42 13.99 1.22
N THR A 291 -57.93 12.84 1.65
CA THR A 291 -57.44 12.11 2.82
C THR A 291 -57.09 10.69 2.42
N PHE A 292 -55.88 10.25 2.80
CA PHE A 292 -55.36 8.93 2.49
C PHE A 292 -55.31 8.05 3.74
N ASP A 293 -55.91 6.86 3.67
CA ASP A 293 -55.85 5.88 4.76
C ASP A 293 -54.43 5.32 4.87
N ALA A 294 -53.84 5.34 6.07
CA ALA A 294 -52.47 4.92 6.32
C ALA A 294 -52.35 4.04 7.56
N LEU A 295 -51.20 3.37 7.69
CA LEU A 295 -50.83 2.61 8.88
C LEU A 295 -49.44 3.06 9.35
N VAL A 296 -49.21 3.09 10.66
CA VAL A 296 -47.86 3.26 11.21
C VAL A 296 -47.02 2.04 10.81
N GLU A 297 -46.00 2.27 10.00
CA GLU A 297 -45.07 1.23 9.57
C GLU A 297 -43.95 1.02 10.57
N SER A 298 -43.33 2.12 11.01
CA SER A 298 -42.16 2.05 11.88
C SER A 298 -42.05 3.28 12.77
N ILE A 299 -41.36 3.08 13.89
CA ILE A 299 -41.00 4.12 14.85
C ILE A 299 -39.49 4.07 14.99
N THR A 300 -38.80 5.14 14.62
CA THR A 300 -37.36 5.25 14.79
C THR A 300 -37.06 5.42 16.27
N ALA A 301 -36.37 4.45 16.86
CA ALA A 301 -36.04 4.46 18.29
C ALA A 301 -35.01 5.52 18.69
N GLU A 302 -34.22 6.02 17.73
CA GLU A 302 -33.29 7.11 17.96
C GLU A 302 -34.03 8.46 17.93
N PRO A 303 -33.91 9.29 18.97
CA PRO A 303 -34.58 10.59 19.00
C PRO A 303 -33.94 11.55 17.99
N ALA A 304 -34.77 12.27 17.24
CA ALA A 304 -34.34 13.36 16.39
C ALA A 304 -34.03 14.59 17.26
N ARG A 305 -32.74 14.92 17.41
CA ARG A 305 -32.29 16.10 18.18
C ARG A 305 -32.01 17.29 17.26
N SER A 306 -33.01 18.13 17.03
CA SER A 306 -32.81 19.41 16.33
C SER A 306 -32.52 20.54 17.31
N GLY A 307 -31.29 20.60 17.84
CA GLY A 307 -30.66 21.80 18.47
C GLY A 307 -31.43 22.55 19.57
N SER A 308 -32.57 22.02 20.02
CA SER A 308 -33.51 22.61 20.97
C SER A 308 -33.74 21.63 22.11
N SER A 309 -34.27 22.11 23.23
CA SER A 309 -34.51 21.32 24.45
C SER A 309 -35.65 20.29 24.33
N SER A 310 -36.27 20.14 23.16
CA SER A 310 -37.41 19.25 22.94
C SER A 310 -36.99 17.99 22.18
N VAL A 311 -37.35 16.82 22.72
CA VAL A 311 -37.10 15.51 22.11
C VAL A 311 -38.31 15.11 21.26
N SER A 312 -38.05 14.67 20.02
CA SER A 312 -39.06 14.06 19.15
C SER A 312 -38.54 12.78 18.51
N TYR A 313 -39.47 11.94 18.07
CA TYR A 313 -39.20 10.68 17.41
C TYR A 313 -39.84 10.69 16.02
N THR A 314 -39.14 10.10 15.05
CA THR A 314 -39.67 9.95 13.69
C THR A 314 -40.56 8.71 13.62
N VAL A 315 -41.81 8.90 13.23
CA VAL A 315 -42.77 7.84 12.95
C VAL A 315 -43.03 7.82 11.45
N THR A 316 -42.81 6.68 10.80
CA THR A 316 -43.11 6.50 9.38
C THR A 316 -44.52 5.93 9.25
N VAL A 317 -45.41 6.67 8.59
CA VAL A 317 -46.75 6.19 8.22
C VAL A 317 -46.78 5.86 6.74
N ARG A 318 -47.32 4.69 6.40
CA ARG A 318 -47.41 4.18 5.03
C ARG A 318 -48.86 4.21 4.56
N LEU A 319 -49.10 4.78 3.38
CA LEU A 319 -50.42 4.79 2.76
C LEU A 319 -50.82 3.36 2.41
N THR A 320 -52.07 3.00 2.67
CA THR A 320 -52.61 1.68 2.35
C THR A 320 -52.87 1.57 0.85
N ALA A 321 -52.82 0.33 0.33
CA ALA A 321 -53.11 0.04 -1.08
C ALA A 321 -54.58 0.30 -1.49
N ALA A 322 -55.47 0.59 -0.54
CA ALA A 322 -56.85 0.96 -0.82
C ALA A 322 -57.00 2.39 -1.36
N ASN A 323 -55.98 3.23 -1.19
CA ASN A 323 -55.98 4.59 -1.72
C ASN A 323 -55.83 4.61 -3.24
N THR A 324 -56.59 5.46 -3.90
CA THR A 324 -56.47 5.75 -5.34
C THR A 324 -55.79 7.09 -5.55
N GLY A 325 -55.11 7.30 -6.69
CA GLY A 325 -54.47 8.59 -7.00
C GLY A 325 -53.06 8.75 -6.41
N THR A 326 -52.54 7.73 -5.73
CA THR A 326 -51.21 7.76 -5.11
C THR A 326 -50.07 7.86 -6.11
N GLU A 327 -50.31 7.55 -7.39
CA GLU A 327 -49.34 7.66 -8.49
C GLU A 327 -48.92 9.11 -8.81
N LYS A 328 -49.66 10.10 -8.31
CA LYS A 328 -49.36 11.54 -8.48
C LYS A 328 -48.69 12.15 -7.24
N ILE A 329 -48.45 11.36 -6.20
CA ILE A 329 -47.75 11.82 -5.00
C ILE A 329 -46.24 11.71 -5.29
N TYR A 330 -45.56 12.85 -5.24
CA TYR A 330 -44.13 12.93 -5.53
C TYR A 330 -43.30 13.01 -4.24
N THR A 331 -42.10 12.45 -4.27
CA THR A 331 -41.12 12.56 -3.18
C THR A 331 -40.84 14.03 -2.86
N GLY A 332 -40.81 14.36 -1.57
CA GLY A 332 -40.54 15.72 -1.07
C GLY A 332 -41.79 16.59 -0.84
N MET A 333 -42.99 16.08 -1.12
CA MET A 333 -44.23 16.75 -0.70
C MET A 333 -44.36 16.77 0.84
N SER A 334 -44.92 17.87 1.36
CA SER A 334 -45.27 18.00 2.78
C SER A 334 -46.71 17.56 3.03
N GLY A 335 -46.97 17.06 4.24
CA GLY A 335 -48.29 16.64 4.66
C GLY A 335 -48.40 16.52 6.17
N GLU A 336 -49.62 16.27 6.63
CA GLU A 336 -49.95 16.02 8.03
C GLU A 336 -50.50 14.61 8.19
N ALA A 337 -50.21 13.98 9.33
CA ALA A 337 -50.77 12.68 9.68
C ALA A 337 -51.56 12.79 10.98
N THR A 338 -52.81 12.33 10.95
CA THR A 338 -53.65 12.14 12.13
C THR A 338 -53.57 10.68 12.56
N LEU A 339 -52.92 10.41 13.68
CA LEU A 339 -52.85 9.07 14.28
C LEU A 339 -54.15 8.75 15.03
N ILE A 340 -54.82 7.67 14.66
CA ILE A 340 -56.12 7.30 15.24
C ILE A 340 -55.85 6.48 16.49
N GLN A 341 -56.12 7.05 17.68
CA GLN A 341 -55.92 6.34 18.96
C GLN A 341 -56.98 5.28 19.22
N LYS A 342 -58.23 5.56 18.83
CA LYS A 342 -59.35 4.65 19.03
C LYS A 342 -60.43 4.91 17.99
N ARG A 343 -60.98 3.84 17.43
CA ARG A 343 -62.12 3.87 16.52
C ARG A 343 -63.20 2.96 17.06
N GLU A 344 -64.37 3.52 17.34
CA GLU A 344 -65.58 2.75 17.70
C GLU A 344 -66.56 2.87 16.54
N LYS A 345 -66.85 1.73 15.89
CA LYS A 345 -67.89 1.65 14.84
C LYS A 345 -69.25 1.40 15.50
N ASP A 346 -70.30 1.91 14.88
CA ASP A 346 -71.70 1.71 15.31
C ASP A 346 -72.00 2.18 16.74
N ALA A 347 -71.34 3.25 17.20
CA ALA A 347 -71.54 3.83 18.53
C ALA A 347 -72.67 4.88 18.52
N LEU A 348 -73.60 4.79 19.48
CA LEU A 348 -74.59 5.85 19.72
C LEU A 348 -73.87 7.07 20.28
N SER A 349 -73.79 8.14 19.49
CA SER A 349 -73.00 9.33 19.82
C SER A 349 -73.88 10.56 19.97
N ILE A 350 -73.63 11.35 21.01
CA ILE A 350 -74.31 12.63 21.23
C ILE A 350 -73.28 13.75 21.40
N PRO A 351 -73.61 15.01 21.07
CA PRO A 351 -72.73 16.15 21.34
C PRO A 351 -72.39 16.25 22.84
N ASN A 352 -71.12 16.49 23.18
CA ASN A 352 -70.69 16.64 24.58
C ASN A 352 -71.49 17.72 25.31
N ARG A 353 -71.86 18.80 24.60
CA ARG A 353 -72.70 19.89 25.11
C ARG A 353 -74.12 19.48 25.54
N ALA A 354 -74.56 18.27 25.21
CA ALA A 354 -75.86 17.74 25.63
C ALA A 354 -75.77 16.96 26.95
N VAL A 355 -74.55 16.69 27.44
CA VAL A 355 -74.31 15.91 28.66
C VAL A 355 -74.04 16.85 29.83
N SER A 356 -74.78 16.66 30.91
CA SER A 356 -74.56 17.33 32.20
C SER A 356 -73.94 16.35 33.19
N PHE A 357 -72.76 16.67 33.70
CA PHE A 357 -72.03 15.86 34.67
C PHE A 357 -72.08 16.50 36.06
N GLN A 358 -72.72 15.84 37.02
CA GLN A 358 -72.83 16.31 38.40
C GLN A 358 -72.65 15.14 39.37
N ASN A 359 -71.81 15.33 40.39
CA ASN A 359 -71.55 14.33 41.45
C ASN A 359 -71.17 12.94 40.94
N GLY A 360 -70.40 12.85 39.85
CA GLY A 360 -69.97 11.57 39.27
C GLY A 360 -70.99 10.91 38.34
N VAL A 361 -72.13 11.55 38.07
CA VAL A 361 -73.21 11.00 37.24
C VAL A 361 -73.42 11.85 35.99
N SER A 362 -73.33 11.20 34.83
CA SER A 362 -73.65 11.79 33.52
C SER A 362 -75.15 11.70 33.25
N THR A 363 -75.77 12.83 32.90
CA THR A 363 -77.21 12.92 32.65
C THR A 363 -77.50 13.74 31.40
N VAL A 364 -78.60 13.43 30.72
CA VAL A 364 -79.05 14.13 29.51
C VAL A 364 -80.54 14.45 29.63
N LEU A 365 -81.01 15.47 28.90
CA LEU A 365 -82.43 15.77 28.77
C LEU A 365 -82.96 15.17 27.47
N VAL A 366 -83.93 14.24 27.57
CA VAL A 366 -84.55 13.57 26.42
C VAL A 366 -85.96 14.12 26.22
N LYS A 367 -86.34 14.35 24.96
CA LYS A 367 -87.71 14.77 24.61
C LYS A 367 -88.66 13.57 24.71
N THR A 368 -89.70 13.71 25.52
CA THR A 368 -90.75 12.70 25.68
C THR A 368 -91.77 12.76 24.53
N SER A 369 -92.47 11.66 24.26
CA SER A 369 -93.49 11.57 23.21
C SER A 369 -94.70 12.51 23.42
N SER A 370 -94.94 12.96 24.66
CA SER A 370 -95.96 13.96 25.01
C SER A 370 -95.48 15.41 24.85
N GLY A 371 -94.24 15.63 24.40
CA GLY A 371 -93.66 16.96 24.18
C GLY A 371 -92.96 17.57 25.40
N GLY A 372 -92.94 16.89 26.56
CA GLY A 372 -92.17 17.28 27.74
C GLY A 372 -90.70 16.84 27.69
N GLN A 373 -89.93 17.12 28.75
CA GLN A 373 -88.52 16.73 28.88
C GLN A 373 -88.32 15.81 30.09
N GLU A 374 -87.50 14.79 29.93
CA GLU A 374 -87.12 13.85 31.00
C GLU A 374 -85.60 13.86 31.19
N LYS A 375 -85.13 13.93 32.44
CA LYS A 375 -83.72 13.78 32.77
C LYS A 375 -83.38 12.30 32.88
N ARG A 376 -82.53 11.82 31.99
CA ARG A 376 -82.09 10.42 31.94
C ARG A 376 -80.63 10.29 32.33
N THR A 377 -80.31 9.31 33.17
CA THR A 377 -78.93 8.98 33.51
C THR A 377 -78.34 8.14 32.39
N ILE A 378 -77.13 8.47 31.97
CA ILE A 378 -76.40 7.77 30.92
C ILE A 378 -75.03 7.33 31.40
N VAL A 379 -74.49 6.29 30.75
CA VAL A 379 -73.09 5.90 30.88
C VAL A 379 -72.39 6.32 29.59
N THR A 380 -71.35 7.15 29.73
CA THR A 380 -70.55 7.65 28.62
C THR A 380 -69.34 6.75 28.37
N GLY A 381 -68.99 6.57 27.10
CA GLY A 381 -67.79 5.90 26.63
C GLY A 381 -66.73 6.90 26.16
N PHE A 382 -66.05 6.57 25.06
CA PHE A 382 -65.00 7.42 24.49
C PHE A 382 -65.57 8.75 23.99
N SER A 383 -64.83 9.83 24.19
CA SER A 383 -65.18 11.18 23.75
C SER A 383 -64.08 11.70 22.84
N ASN A 384 -64.47 12.25 21.69
CA ASN A 384 -63.54 12.89 20.75
C ASN A 384 -63.45 14.41 20.98
N GLY A 385 -63.83 14.88 22.18
CA GLY A 385 -63.88 16.29 22.54
C GLY A 385 -65.13 17.04 22.03
N THR A 386 -65.69 16.65 20.89
CA THR A 386 -66.91 17.26 20.33
C THR A 386 -68.16 16.46 20.66
N ASN A 387 -68.08 15.15 20.48
CA ASN A 387 -69.14 14.19 20.77
C ASN A 387 -68.62 13.12 21.76
N VAL A 388 -69.55 12.46 22.43
CA VAL A 388 -69.28 11.35 23.34
C VAL A 388 -70.17 10.16 23.01
N ALA A 389 -69.55 8.98 22.98
CA ALA A 389 -70.25 7.72 22.86
C ALA A 389 -71.10 7.46 24.11
N VAL A 390 -72.31 6.93 23.95
CA VAL A 390 -73.20 6.54 25.03
C VAL A 390 -73.32 5.02 25.04
N THR A 391 -72.82 4.39 26.09
CA THR A 391 -72.79 2.92 26.22
C THR A 391 -74.04 2.37 26.91
N SER A 392 -74.76 3.22 27.66
CA SER A 392 -76.03 2.85 28.29
C SER A 392 -76.87 4.08 28.60
N GLY A 393 -78.19 3.89 28.68
CA GLY A 393 -79.15 4.91 29.08
C GLY A 393 -79.80 5.68 27.92
N LEU A 394 -79.47 5.39 26.66
CA LEU A 394 -80.16 5.91 25.48
C LEU A 394 -80.33 4.81 24.42
N GLN A 395 -81.30 5.00 23.54
CA GLN A 395 -81.53 4.15 22.37
C GLN A 395 -81.44 4.98 21.09
N GLU A 396 -81.16 4.31 19.97
CA GLU A 396 -81.20 4.95 18.65
C GLU A 396 -82.60 5.52 18.39
N GLY A 397 -82.65 6.77 17.90
CA GLY A 397 -83.90 7.52 17.70
C GLY A 397 -84.33 8.41 18.88
N ASP A 398 -83.71 8.29 20.05
CA ASP A 398 -83.94 9.24 21.15
C ASP A 398 -83.52 10.67 20.75
N THR A 399 -84.39 11.65 20.99
CA THR A 399 -84.07 13.07 20.76
C THR A 399 -83.51 13.69 22.04
N VAL A 400 -82.19 13.92 22.06
CA VAL A 400 -81.49 14.58 23.17
C VAL A 400 -81.45 16.09 22.94
N LEU A 401 -81.72 16.85 24.01
CA LEU A 401 -81.70 18.30 24.01
C LEU A 401 -80.32 18.79 24.43
N ALA A 402 -79.66 19.54 23.55
CA ALA A 402 -78.41 20.21 23.84
C ALA A 402 -78.69 21.63 24.35
N GLU A 403 -77.97 22.07 25.38
CA GLU A 403 -78.02 23.48 25.77
C GLU A 403 -77.41 24.35 24.65
N SER A 404 -78.17 25.36 24.23
CA SER A 404 -77.69 26.42 23.34
C SER A 404 -76.95 27.44 24.18
N GLY A 405 -75.64 27.27 24.33
CA GLY A 405 -74.75 28.33 24.81
C GLY A 405 -74.58 29.41 23.75
N VAL A 406 -75.60 30.24 23.53
CA VAL A 406 -75.37 31.57 22.94
C VAL A 406 -75.05 32.50 24.09
N THR A 407 -73.75 32.66 24.38
CA THR A 407 -73.31 33.85 25.08
C THR A 407 -73.55 35.01 24.11
N ALA A 408 -74.54 35.85 24.38
CA ALA A 408 -74.68 37.11 23.66
C ALA A 408 -73.34 37.87 23.78
N ARG A 409 -72.78 38.25 22.63
CA ARG A 409 -71.51 38.99 22.52
C ARG A 409 -71.57 40.33 23.22
#